data_AF-A0A9E1N017-F1
#
_entry.id   AF-A0A9E1N017-F1
#
_cell.length_a   1.000
_cell.length_b   1.000
_cell.length_c   1.000
_cell.angle_alpha   90.00
_cell.angle_beta   90.00
_cell.angle_gamma   90.00
#
_symmetry.space_group_name_H-M   'P 1'
#
loop_
_entity.id
_entity.type
_entity.pdbx_description
1 polymer ?
#
loop_
_entity_poly.entity_id
_entity_poly.type
_entity_poly.pdbx_seq_one_letter_code
_entity_poly.pdbx_strand_id
1 'polypeptide(L)'
;DTDTDTDTDTDTDTDTDTGTDTADTGHTGAVHTDTEPSETDTFFQHTGLHSGLRDTGWTPWEPATTWEPVVEGIVSQVDQALLLSFVEELSSIDTRDYRTAGNDEARDWITTKLESFGYTVELQPFAIGNKTGENIIATSQGSGASAEHIIVGAHYDSISETPKILAPGADDNASGVAVVLEAARVLSDFDHEYTIKYIFFDAEEQGILGSGHYATEAFAKDDQIRFMFNIDMVGGQKDLQGQRIVCEEDQDFMWNSDPSNTAASKGLNRELVEAMEMYSAVPTIVDLAYSSDYEEFEHLGYVIVGLFEEHGGLNPYYHSTEDTLDKMNHDFFYEVARGSVAFLASQGVVVARSDTGGTGLSVHSGDTVHSGDKVHSDSASDLGLSDTGDTGP
;
A
#
# COMPACT_ATOMS: atom_id res chain seq x y z
N ASP A 1 43.60 -61.69 -4.76
CA ASP A 1 42.54 -62.69 -4.58
C ASP A 1 41.35 -61.97 -3.97
N THR A 2 40.57 -61.25 -4.79
CA THR A 2 39.49 -61.72 -5.68
C THR A 2 38.34 -62.38 -4.92
N ASP A 3 37.14 -61.95 -5.31
CA ASP A 3 35.84 -62.63 -5.29
C ASP A 3 34.78 -61.92 -4.44
N THR A 4 33.59 -61.59 -4.93
CA THR A 4 32.97 -61.78 -6.27
C THR A 4 31.64 -61.02 -6.29
N ASP A 5 31.29 -60.50 -7.47
CA ASP A 5 29.95 -60.07 -7.89
C ASP A 5 28.86 -61.13 -7.70
N THR A 6 27.61 -60.70 -7.60
CA THR A 6 26.54 -61.13 -8.53
C THR A 6 25.35 -60.17 -8.49
N ASP A 7 25.09 -59.54 -9.64
CA ASP A 7 23.80 -59.00 -10.08
C ASP A 7 22.71 -60.09 -10.14
N THR A 8 21.45 -59.68 -9.99
CA THR A 8 20.36 -60.05 -10.93
C THR A 8 19.17 -59.10 -10.79
N ASP A 9 18.84 -58.41 -11.89
CA ASP A 9 17.55 -57.83 -12.24
C ASP A 9 16.40 -58.84 -12.20
N THR A 10 15.17 -58.38 -11.94
CA THR A 10 14.01 -58.60 -12.83
C THR A 10 12.83 -57.70 -12.45
N ASP A 11 12.35 -56.96 -13.45
CA ASP A 11 11.04 -56.30 -13.57
C ASP A 11 9.84 -57.22 -13.29
N THR A 12 8.73 -56.66 -12.82
CA THR A 12 7.43 -56.69 -13.53
C THR A 12 6.39 -55.77 -12.87
N ASP A 13 5.83 -54.88 -13.67
CA ASP A 13 4.59 -54.13 -13.48
C ASP A 13 3.36 -55.02 -13.20
N THR A 14 2.44 -54.52 -12.37
CA THR A 14 0.99 -54.54 -12.65
C THR A 14 0.25 -53.49 -11.84
N ASP A 15 -0.39 -52.54 -12.53
CA ASP A 15 -1.46 -51.66 -12.09
C ASP A 15 -2.67 -52.41 -11.48
N THR A 16 -3.29 -51.85 -10.44
CA THR A 16 -4.65 -51.25 -10.48
C THR A 16 -5.17 -50.96 -9.07
N ASP A 17 -5.37 -49.66 -8.82
CA ASP A 17 -6.61 -49.00 -8.39
C ASP A 17 -7.39 -49.51 -7.16
N THR A 18 -7.42 -48.68 -6.10
CA THR A 18 -8.61 -47.95 -5.61
C THR A 18 -8.33 -47.39 -4.22
N GLY A 19 -7.91 -46.11 -4.18
CA GLY A 19 -7.64 -45.37 -2.95
C GLY A 19 -8.22 -43.97 -3.06
N THR A 20 -9.21 -43.72 -2.21
CA THR A 20 -10.10 -42.56 -2.19
C THR A 20 -9.40 -41.22 -2.00
N ASP A 21 -9.93 -40.28 -2.78
CA ASP A 21 -9.73 -38.84 -2.87
C ASP A 21 -9.94 -38.08 -1.53
N THR A 22 -8.90 -37.36 -1.09
CA THR A 22 -9.02 -36.05 -0.43
C THR A 22 -7.82 -35.21 -0.87
N ALA A 23 -8.06 -34.33 -1.84
CA ALA A 23 -7.10 -33.37 -2.37
C ALA A 23 -6.59 -32.40 -1.29
N ASP A 24 -5.30 -32.50 -1.01
CA ASP A 24 -4.43 -31.47 -0.43
C ASP A 24 -3.65 -30.89 -1.62
N THR A 25 -4.04 -29.72 -2.11
CA THR A 25 -3.32 -29.06 -3.21
C THR A 25 -2.27 -28.14 -2.64
N GLY A 26 -1.06 -28.69 -2.55
CA GLY A 26 0.14 -28.00 -2.10
C GLY A 26 0.54 -26.82 -2.98
N HIS A 27 0.97 -25.75 -2.30
CA HIS A 27 1.86 -24.73 -2.81
C HIS A 27 3.23 -25.35 -3.07
N THR A 28 3.63 -25.46 -4.34
CA THR A 28 5.02 -25.75 -4.71
C THR A 28 5.64 -24.48 -5.25
N GLY A 29 6.44 -23.82 -4.42
CA GLY A 29 7.33 -22.74 -4.83
C GLY A 29 8.33 -23.23 -5.88
N ALA A 30 8.43 -22.48 -6.97
CA ALA A 30 9.44 -22.69 -7.99
C ALA A 30 10.78 -22.16 -7.46
N VAL A 31 11.65 -23.07 -7.03
CA VAL A 31 13.06 -22.77 -6.74
C VAL A 31 13.79 -22.61 -8.08
N HIS A 32 14.10 -21.38 -8.47
CA HIS A 32 15.07 -21.12 -9.53
C HIS A 32 16.45 -20.93 -8.90
N THR A 33 17.37 -21.84 -9.24
CA THR A 33 18.77 -21.82 -8.82
C THR A 33 19.57 -20.92 -9.74
N ASP A 34 19.84 -19.68 -9.34
CA ASP A 34 21.03 -18.97 -9.77
C ASP A 34 21.96 -18.77 -8.57
N THR A 35 23.16 -19.34 -8.70
CA THR A 35 24.19 -19.37 -7.65
C THR A 35 25.16 -18.22 -7.88
N GLU A 36 24.77 -17.04 -7.40
CA GLU A 36 25.73 -16.03 -6.94
C GLU A 36 25.77 -16.12 -5.40
N PRO A 37 26.91 -15.85 -4.73
CA PRO A 37 27.01 -16.01 -3.29
C PRO A 37 25.96 -15.16 -2.59
N SER A 38 25.21 -15.78 -1.69
CA SER A 38 24.18 -15.16 -0.86
C SER A 38 24.75 -13.96 -0.11
N GLU A 39 24.55 -12.75 -0.63
CA GLU A 39 24.71 -11.50 0.12
C GLU A 39 23.53 -11.26 1.08
N THR A 40 22.71 -12.28 1.36
CA THR A 40 21.55 -12.23 2.27
C THR A 40 21.89 -12.53 3.74
N ASP A 41 23.18 -12.65 4.09
CA ASP A 41 23.62 -13.05 5.44
C ASP A 41 23.79 -11.86 6.42
N THR A 42 22.92 -10.86 6.30
CA THR A 42 22.77 -9.79 7.31
C THR A 42 21.30 -9.56 7.65
N PHE A 43 20.62 -10.59 8.16
CA PHE A 43 19.48 -10.36 9.04
C PHE A 43 19.94 -9.43 10.17
N PHE A 44 19.26 -8.31 10.37
CA PHE A 44 19.57 -7.31 11.39
C PHE A 44 19.71 -7.97 12.78
N GLN A 45 20.94 -8.22 13.23
CA GLN A 45 21.20 -8.77 14.56
C GLN A 45 21.19 -7.63 15.59
N HIS A 46 19.99 -7.24 16.02
CA HIS A 46 19.83 -6.25 17.10
C HIS A 46 20.17 -6.86 18.46
N THR A 47 21.47 -6.91 18.79
CA THR A 47 21.94 -7.25 20.14
C THR A 47 21.82 -6.03 21.06
N GLY A 48 20.61 -5.71 21.50
CA GLY A 48 20.43 -4.58 22.42
C GLY A 48 19.02 -4.07 22.66
N LEU A 49 17.97 -4.86 22.42
CA LEU A 49 16.59 -4.43 22.67
C LEU A 49 16.43 -4.06 24.15
N HIS A 50 16.34 -2.75 24.40
CA HIS A 50 15.86 -2.21 25.65
C HIS A 50 14.41 -2.66 25.78
N SER A 51 14.15 -3.60 26.70
CA SER A 51 12.81 -3.95 27.13
C SER A 51 12.17 -2.71 27.77
N GLY A 52 11.48 -1.92 26.96
CA GLY A 52 10.80 -0.71 27.38
C GLY A 52 9.70 -0.45 26.37
N LEU A 53 8.48 -0.81 26.73
CA LEU A 53 7.26 -0.51 26.00
C LEU A 53 7.31 0.93 25.47
N ARG A 54 7.19 1.12 24.15
CA ARG A 54 6.70 2.40 23.62
C ARG A 54 5.22 2.45 23.99
N ASP A 55 4.90 2.99 25.17
CA ASP A 55 3.54 3.42 25.48
C ASP A 55 3.23 4.58 24.54
N THR A 56 2.70 4.25 23.36
CA THR A 56 2.34 5.23 22.32
C THR A 56 1.25 6.19 22.81
N GLY A 57 0.60 5.91 23.94
CA GLY A 57 -0.61 6.63 24.34
C GLY A 57 -1.66 6.63 23.24
N TRP A 58 -1.59 5.68 22.30
CA TRP A 58 -2.40 5.65 21.09
C TRP A 58 -3.86 5.56 21.50
N THR A 59 -4.54 6.68 21.42
CA THR A 59 -5.98 6.74 21.38
C THR A 59 -6.37 6.71 19.91
N PRO A 60 -7.26 5.78 19.50
CA PRO A 60 -7.87 5.87 18.18
C PRO A 60 -8.35 7.30 17.97
N TRP A 61 -8.13 7.84 16.77
CA TRP A 61 -8.98 8.95 16.36
C TRP A 61 -10.39 8.36 16.34
N GLU A 62 -11.37 8.95 17.03
CA GLU A 62 -12.76 8.49 16.87
C GLU A 62 -13.07 8.63 15.38
N PRO A 63 -13.19 7.51 14.64
CA PRO A 63 -13.28 7.61 13.20
C PRO A 63 -14.50 8.45 12.88
N ALA A 64 -14.41 9.19 11.78
CA ALA A 64 -15.63 9.71 11.20
C ALA A 64 -16.45 8.51 10.71
N THR A 65 -17.32 7.97 11.57
CA THR A 65 -18.32 6.94 11.25
C THR A 65 -19.38 7.44 10.25
N THR A 66 -19.15 8.62 9.70
CA THR A 66 -20.00 9.35 8.76
C THR A 66 -19.11 10.04 7.74
N TRP A 67 -19.59 10.07 6.50
CA TRP A 67 -18.98 10.84 5.41
C TRP A 67 -18.65 12.28 5.82
N GLU A 68 -17.42 12.69 5.54
CA GLU A 68 -16.83 13.98 5.90
C GLU A 68 -16.69 14.83 4.62
N PRO A 69 -17.45 15.93 4.48
CA PRO A 69 -17.39 16.75 3.26
C PRO A 69 -16.01 17.29 2.93
N VAL A 70 -15.16 17.50 3.94
CA VAL A 70 -13.77 17.95 3.75
C VAL A 70 -12.93 16.84 3.14
N VAL A 71 -13.06 15.61 3.64
CA VAL A 71 -12.35 14.44 3.10
C VAL A 71 -12.80 14.16 1.67
N GLU A 72 -14.09 14.20 1.36
CA GLU A 72 -14.55 14.08 -0.04
C GLU A 72 -13.95 15.15 -0.94
N GLY A 73 -13.90 16.41 -0.47
CA GLY A 73 -13.30 17.50 -1.22
C GLY A 73 -11.83 17.25 -1.55
N ILE A 74 -11.07 16.65 -0.64
CA ILE A 74 -9.68 16.23 -0.84
C ILE A 74 -9.62 15.06 -1.82
N VAL A 75 -10.38 13.99 -1.57
CA VAL A 75 -10.42 12.77 -2.40
C VAL A 75 -10.84 13.07 -3.84
N SER A 76 -11.72 14.04 -4.05
CA SER A 76 -12.15 14.47 -5.39
C SER A 76 -11.05 15.09 -6.25
N GLN A 77 -9.90 15.41 -5.66
CA GLN A 77 -8.72 15.92 -6.37
C GLN A 77 -7.79 14.82 -6.87
N VAL A 78 -8.03 13.55 -6.51
CA VAL A 78 -7.28 12.41 -7.05
C VAL A 78 -7.55 12.32 -8.55
N ASP A 79 -6.48 12.34 -9.35
CA ASP A 79 -6.53 12.36 -10.80
C ASP A 79 -6.08 11.02 -11.37
N GLN A 80 -7.04 10.26 -11.91
CA GLN A 80 -6.77 8.95 -12.51
C GLN A 80 -5.76 9.01 -13.65
N ALA A 81 -5.83 10.03 -14.52
CA ALA A 81 -4.93 10.13 -15.66
C ALA A 81 -3.51 10.41 -15.21
N LEU A 82 -3.35 11.23 -14.16
CA LEU A 82 -2.05 11.53 -13.57
C LEU A 82 -1.45 10.30 -12.88
N LEU A 83 -2.24 9.57 -12.09
CA LEU A 83 -1.83 8.29 -11.48
C LEU A 83 -1.30 7.31 -12.53
N LEU A 84 -2.06 7.08 -13.60
CA LEU A 84 -1.65 6.18 -14.68
C LEU A 84 -0.38 6.68 -15.40
N SER A 85 -0.21 8.00 -15.54
CA SER A 85 1.02 8.56 -16.12
C SER A 85 2.26 8.34 -15.25
N PHE A 86 2.12 8.35 -13.92
CA PHE A 86 3.23 8.02 -13.02
C PHE A 86 3.69 6.58 -13.20
N VAL A 87 2.73 5.64 -13.27
CA VAL A 87 3.04 4.23 -13.52
C VAL A 87 3.64 4.04 -14.92
N GLU A 88 3.07 4.67 -15.95
CA GLU A 88 3.59 4.59 -17.32
C GLU A 88 5.03 5.10 -17.41
N GLU A 89 5.32 6.26 -16.83
CA GLU A 89 6.66 6.85 -16.85
C GLU A 89 7.67 5.98 -16.09
N LEU A 90 7.36 5.48 -14.89
CA LEU A 90 8.28 4.64 -14.11
C LEU A 90 8.49 3.25 -14.72
N SER A 91 7.44 2.63 -15.24
CA SER A 91 7.52 1.31 -15.87
C SER A 91 8.05 1.35 -17.31
N SER A 92 8.29 2.54 -17.86
CA SER A 92 9.01 2.72 -19.13
C SER A 92 10.53 2.63 -18.99
N ILE A 93 11.04 2.74 -17.77
CA ILE A 93 12.44 2.45 -17.46
C ILE A 93 12.63 0.94 -17.56
N ASP A 94 13.60 0.49 -18.36
CA ASP A 94 13.83 -0.94 -18.62
C ASP A 94 13.85 -1.76 -17.32
N THR A 95 14.54 -1.30 -16.28
CA THR A 95 14.50 -1.89 -14.94
C THR A 95 14.88 -0.86 -13.88
N ARG A 96 14.31 -0.97 -12.68
CA ARG A 96 14.65 -0.15 -11.50
C ARG A 96 15.44 -0.92 -10.45
N ASP A 97 16.02 -2.07 -10.80
CA ASP A 97 16.96 -2.81 -9.96
C ASP A 97 18.13 -1.91 -9.50
N TYR A 98 18.38 -1.83 -8.19
CA TYR A 98 19.39 -0.96 -7.56
C TYR A 98 20.81 -1.05 -8.14
N ARG A 99 21.13 -2.14 -8.86
CA ARG A 99 22.45 -2.37 -9.45
C ARG A 99 22.61 -1.68 -10.81
N THR A 100 21.54 -1.10 -11.34
CA THR A 100 21.45 -0.56 -12.70
C THR A 100 21.33 0.96 -12.70
N ALA A 101 21.59 1.58 -13.87
CA ALA A 101 21.39 3.02 -14.03
C ALA A 101 19.90 3.41 -14.11
N GLY A 102 18.99 2.45 -14.33
CA GLY A 102 17.56 2.72 -14.35
C GLY A 102 17.00 3.00 -12.95
N ASN A 103 17.61 2.45 -11.90
CA ASN A 103 17.32 2.83 -10.52
C ASN A 103 17.69 4.29 -10.23
N ASP A 104 18.88 4.74 -10.66
CA ASP A 104 19.29 6.15 -10.57
C ASP A 104 18.30 7.06 -11.33
N GLU A 105 17.84 6.63 -12.51
CA GLU A 105 16.84 7.35 -13.31
C GLU A 105 15.49 7.45 -12.60
N ALA A 106 15.02 6.36 -11.98
CA ALA A 106 13.80 6.35 -11.18
C ALA A 106 13.92 7.29 -9.97
N ARG A 107 15.04 7.25 -9.25
CA ARG A 107 15.31 8.15 -8.11
C ARG A 107 15.23 9.62 -8.51
N ASP A 108 15.92 9.98 -9.60
CA ASP A 108 15.95 11.36 -10.10
C ASP A 108 14.57 11.80 -10.61
N TRP A 109 13.81 10.89 -11.21
CA TRP A 109 12.45 11.14 -11.68
C TRP A 109 11.49 11.40 -10.49
N ILE A 110 11.49 10.53 -9.48
CA ILE A 110 10.64 10.69 -8.27
C ILE A 110 10.98 12.01 -7.57
N THR A 111 12.28 12.29 -7.40
CA THR A 111 12.78 13.55 -6.83
C THR A 111 12.23 14.76 -7.59
N THR A 112 12.30 14.73 -8.93
CA THR A 112 11.79 15.82 -9.78
C THR A 112 10.28 16.02 -9.63
N LYS A 113 9.49 14.93 -9.52
CA LYS A 113 8.04 15.04 -9.30
C LYS A 113 7.73 15.67 -7.95
N LEU A 114 8.37 15.23 -6.88
CA LEU A 114 8.20 15.80 -5.54
C LEU A 114 8.60 17.28 -5.48
N GLU A 115 9.72 17.65 -6.08
CA GLU A 115 10.15 19.06 -6.18
C GLU A 115 9.13 19.90 -6.96
N SER A 116 8.50 19.34 -7.99
CA SER A 116 7.45 20.02 -8.75
C SER A 116 6.18 20.28 -7.94
N PHE A 117 5.94 19.50 -6.88
CA PHE A 117 4.87 19.72 -5.89
C PHE A 117 5.31 20.69 -4.77
N GLY A 118 6.54 21.20 -4.82
CA GLY A 118 7.08 22.16 -3.86
C GLY A 118 7.79 21.54 -2.65
N TYR A 119 8.03 20.22 -2.65
CA TYR A 119 8.80 19.58 -1.59
C TYR A 119 10.29 19.87 -1.73
N THR A 120 10.97 19.93 -0.58
CA THR A 120 12.42 19.69 -0.53
C THR A 120 12.62 18.20 -0.30
N VAL A 121 13.41 17.58 -1.16
CA VAL A 121 13.70 16.14 -1.12
C VAL A 121 15.04 15.89 -0.43
N GLU A 122 15.05 14.95 0.50
CA GLU A 122 16.25 14.39 1.12
C GLU A 122 16.51 12.99 0.54
N LEU A 123 17.75 12.73 0.13
CA LEU A 123 18.22 11.39 -0.19
C LEU A 123 18.95 10.82 1.02
N GLN A 124 18.55 9.62 1.46
CA GLN A 124 19.21 8.90 2.53
C GLN A 124 20.03 7.74 1.94
N PRO A 125 21.36 7.91 1.77
CA PRO A 125 22.21 6.87 1.22
C PRO A 125 22.53 5.81 2.27
N PHE A 126 22.52 4.54 1.84
CA PHE A 126 22.92 3.40 2.66
C PHE A 126 23.79 2.43 1.86
N ALA A 127 24.64 1.67 2.55
CA ALA A 127 25.58 0.77 1.90
C ALA A 127 24.96 -0.61 1.64
N ILE A 128 25.04 -1.08 0.39
CA ILE A 128 24.69 -2.44 -0.02
C ILE A 128 25.95 -3.07 -0.60
N GLY A 129 26.72 -3.77 0.24
CA GLY A 129 28.03 -4.29 -0.15
C GLY A 129 29.00 -3.17 -0.59
N ASN A 130 29.34 -3.13 -1.88
CA ASN A 130 30.18 -2.08 -2.48
C ASN A 130 29.37 -1.03 -3.28
N LYS A 131 28.05 -1.12 -3.24
CA LYS A 131 27.09 -0.19 -3.84
C LYS A 131 26.45 0.68 -2.76
N THR A 132 25.73 1.70 -3.22
CA THR A 132 24.94 2.58 -2.38
C THR A 132 23.52 2.54 -2.92
N GLY A 133 22.57 2.19 -2.06
CA GLY A 133 21.15 2.44 -2.32
C GLY A 133 20.75 3.78 -1.70
N GLU A 134 19.64 4.35 -2.16
CA GLU A 134 19.18 5.67 -1.69
C GLU A 134 17.67 5.70 -1.50
N ASN A 135 17.20 5.89 -0.27
CA ASN A 135 15.81 6.21 -0.01
C ASN A 135 15.55 7.68 -0.38
N ILE A 136 14.34 7.98 -0.84
CA ILE A 136 13.90 9.32 -1.22
C ILE A 136 12.85 9.78 -0.21
N ILE A 137 13.08 10.91 0.44
CA ILE A 137 12.23 11.39 1.53
C ILE A 137 11.75 12.81 1.21
N ALA A 138 10.43 12.97 1.10
CA ALA A 138 9.79 14.28 1.08
C ALA A 138 9.01 14.50 2.39
N THR A 139 9.27 15.63 3.05
CA THR A 139 8.63 15.96 4.34
C THR A 139 7.61 17.09 4.18
N SER A 140 6.35 16.79 4.47
CA SER A 140 5.27 17.76 4.64
C SER A 140 5.18 18.14 6.11
N GLN A 141 5.54 19.38 6.45
CA GLN A 141 5.58 19.84 7.84
C GLN A 141 4.17 20.02 8.43
N GLY A 142 3.91 19.33 9.55
CA GLY A 142 2.67 19.45 10.29
C GLY A 142 2.55 20.78 11.03
N SER A 143 1.31 21.19 11.29
CA SER A 143 0.96 22.40 12.04
C SER A 143 0.71 22.15 13.53
N GLY A 144 0.59 20.88 13.93
CA GLY A 144 0.37 20.46 15.30
C GLY A 144 1.58 20.66 16.20
N ALA A 145 1.36 20.55 17.51
CA ALA A 145 2.42 20.62 18.51
C ALA A 145 3.11 19.27 18.77
N SER A 146 2.58 18.18 18.18
CA SER A 146 3.14 16.84 18.33
C SER A 146 4.49 16.72 17.65
N ALA A 147 5.42 16.01 18.28
CA ALA A 147 6.67 15.58 17.64
C ALA A 147 6.47 14.32 16.78
N GLU A 148 5.28 13.71 16.83
CA GLU A 148 4.95 12.54 16.04
C GLU A 148 4.85 12.86 14.55
N HIS A 149 5.24 11.89 13.72
CA HIS A 149 5.05 11.95 12.27
C HIS A 149 4.50 10.64 11.72
N ILE A 150 3.82 10.77 10.59
CA ILE A 150 3.27 9.66 9.79
C ILE A 150 4.27 9.36 8.67
N ILE A 151 4.50 8.08 8.39
CA ILE A 151 5.22 7.64 7.19
C ILE A 151 4.22 7.06 6.20
N VAL A 152 4.33 7.46 4.94
CA VAL A 152 3.62 6.85 3.81
C VAL A 152 4.68 6.34 2.85
N GLY A 153 4.72 5.03 2.62
CA GLY A 153 5.83 4.34 1.99
C GLY A 153 5.43 3.48 0.80
N ALA A 154 6.34 3.37 -0.17
CA ALA A 154 6.35 2.37 -1.23
C ALA A 154 7.80 2.17 -1.69
N HIS A 155 8.20 0.98 -2.11
CA HIS A 155 9.51 0.81 -2.74
C HIS A 155 9.47 1.21 -4.23
N TYR A 156 10.59 1.72 -4.74
CA TYR A 156 10.68 2.16 -6.14
C TYR A 156 11.56 1.28 -7.02
N ASP A 157 12.28 0.32 -6.46
CA ASP A 157 13.00 -0.66 -7.25
C ASP A 157 12.05 -1.63 -7.97
N SER A 158 12.60 -2.53 -8.77
CA SER A 158 11.83 -3.58 -9.44
C SER A 158 12.69 -4.80 -9.71
N ILE A 159 12.03 -5.95 -9.83
CA ILE A 159 12.67 -7.23 -10.16
C ILE A 159 11.88 -7.98 -11.23
N SER A 160 12.55 -8.93 -11.89
CA SER A 160 11.94 -9.87 -12.80
C SER A 160 12.78 -11.14 -12.90
N GLU A 161 12.40 -12.07 -13.78
CA GLU A 161 13.25 -13.19 -14.19
C GLU A 161 14.54 -12.76 -14.90
N THR A 162 14.64 -11.50 -15.36
CA THR A 162 15.85 -10.89 -15.93
C THR A 162 16.12 -9.49 -15.35
N PRO A 163 16.39 -9.39 -14.04
CA PRO A 163 16.19 -8.16 -13.28
C PRO A 163 17.11 -7.01 -13.70
N LYS A 164 18.29 -7.31 -14.26
CA LYS A 164 19.24 -6.29 -14.76
C LYS A 164 19.03 -5.89 -16.23
N ILE A 165 18.02 -6.45 -16.90
CA ILE A 165 17.76 -6.26 -18.33
C ILE A 165 16.39 -5.64 -18.53
N LEU A 166 15.34 -6.25 -17.99
CA LEU A 166 13.96 -5.81 -18.16
C LEU A 166 13.13 -6.21 -16.94
N ALA A 167 12.62 -5.26 -16.19
CA ALA A 167 11.73 -5.41 -15.05
C ALA A 167 10.83 -4.17 -14.97
N PRO A 168 9.75 -4.11 -15.79
CA PRO A 168 8.93 -2.91 -15.88
C PRO A 168 8.24 -2.59 -14.54
N GLY A 169 7.83 -3.60 -13.76
CA GLY A 169 7.37 -3.42 -12.39
C GLY A 169 6.20 -2.43 -12.28
N ALA A 170 5.21 -2.55 -13.16
CA ALA A 170 4.11 -1.59 -13.23
C ALA A 170 3.19 -1.70 -12.01
N ASP A 171 2.81 -2.92 -11.65
CA ASP A 171 2.09 -3.19 -10.41
C ASP A 171 3.05 -3.21 -9.23
N ASP A 172 4.21 -3.86 -9.40
CA ASP A 172 5.22 -4.09 -8.38
C ASP A 172 6.52 -3.29 -8.64
N ASN A 173 6.71 -2.11 -8.05
CA ASN A 173 5.73 -1.36 -7.26
C ASN A 173 5.55 0.09 -7.75
N ALA A 174 5.55 0.29 -9.07
CA ALA A 174 5.23 1.61 -9.62
C ALA A 174 3.79 2.05 -9.25
N SER A 175 2.88 1.10 -8.98
CA SER A 175 1.52 1.38 -8.50
C SER A 175 1.52 2.04 -7.12
N GLY A 176 2.24 1.50 -6.13
CA GLY A 176 2.38 2.09 -4.80
C GLY A 176 3.08 3.45 -4.86
N VAL A 177 4.18 3.54 -5.61
CA VAL A 177 4.90 4.82 -5.84
C VAL A 177 3.95 5.90 -6.38
N ALA A 178 3.09 5.55 -7.34
CA ALA A 178 2.12 6.47 -7.90
C ALA A 178 1.07 6.92 -6.87
N VAL A 179 0.58 6.03 -6.01
CA VAL A 179 -0.35 6.42 -4.91
C VAL A 179 0.33 7.36 -3.91
N VAL A 180 1.57 7.08 -3.51
CA VAL A 180 2.31 7.93 -2.57
C VAL A 180 2.57 9.32 -3.17
N LEU A 181 2.96 9.39 -4.46
CA LEU A 181 3.13 10.67 -5.18
C LEU A 181 1.83 11.46 -5.27
N GLU A 182 0.72 10.80 -5.57
CA GLU A 182 -0.57 11.45 -5.68
C GLU A 182 -1.09 11.93 -4.32
N ALA A 183 -0.88 11.15 -3.25
CA ALA A 183 -1.16 11.59 -1.89
C ALA A 183 -0.32 12.82 -1.50
N ALA A 184 0.98 12.84 -1.84
CA ALA A 184 1.82 14.00 -1.63
C ALA A 184 1.32 15.23 -2.40
N ARG A 185 0.93 15.06 -3.66
CA ARG A 185 0.38 16.14 -4.49
C ARG A 185 -0.92 16.69 -3.90
N VAL A 186 -1.90 15.83 -3.64
CA VAL A 186 -3.24 16.22 -3.18
C VAL A 186 -3.20 16.86 -1.79
N LEU A 187 -2.41 16.32 -0.87
CA LEU A 187 -2.35 16.81 0.51
C LEU A 187 -1.46 18.06 0.67
N SER A 188 -0.67 18.43 -0.34
CA SER A 188 0.20 19.62 -0.28
C SER A 188 -0.57 20.93 -0.07
N ASP A 189 -1.83 20.99 -0.51
CA ASP A 189 -2.73 22.16 -0.41
C ASP A 189 -3.46 22.25 0.95
N PHE A 190 -3.22 21.31 1.87
CA PHE A 190 -3.95 21.21 3.13
C PHE A 190 -3.03 21.29 4.35
N ASP A 191 -3.53 21.91 5.43
CA ASP A 191 -2.86 21.88 6.72
C ASP A 191 -3.24 20.60 7.45
N HIS A 192 -2.24 19.90 7.97
CA HIS A 192 -2.38 18.68 8.75
C HIS A 192 -1.73 18.83 10.13
N GLU A 193 -2.20 18.03 11.08
CA GLU A 193 -1.73 18.06 12.48
C GLU A 193 -0.32 17.45 12.59
N TYR A 194 -0.13 16.28 11.99
CA TYR A 194 1.11 15.52 12.09
C TYR A 194 1.99 15.74 10.87
N THR A 195 3.31 15.85 11.07
CA THR A 195 4.24 15.83 9.94
C THR A 195 4.06 14.53 9.15
N ILE A 196 4.03 14.62 7.82
CA ILE A 196 3.95 13.46 6.93
C ILE A 196 5.28 13.33 6.19
N LYS A 197 5.91 12.16 6.27
CA LYS A 197 7.06 11.79 5.44
C LYS A 197 6.60 10.82 4.37
N TYR A 198 6.67 11.25 3.11
CA TYR A 198 6.51 10.40 1.96
C TYR A 198 7.87 9.80 1.64
N ILE A 199 8.00 8.49 1.73
CA ILE A 199 9.28 7.79 1.58
C ILE A 199 9.18 6.78 0.44
N PHE A 200 10.13 6.84 -0.47
CA PHE A 200 10.30 5.85 -1.51
C PHE A 200 11.55 5.03 -1.18
N PHE A 201 11.34 3.76 -0.84
CA PHE A 201 12.39 2.86 -0.38
C PHE A 201 13.12 2.21 -1.57
N ASP A 202 14.42 2.03 -1.42
CA ASP A 202 15.25 1.37 -2.42
C ASP A 202 15.61 -0.06 -1.96
N ALA A 203 15.84 -0.94 -2.92
CA ALA A 203 16.26 -2.33 -2.71
C ALA A 203 15.36 -3.13 -1.75
N GLU A 204 14.04 -3.00 -1.91
CA GLU A 204 13.07 -3.88 -1.24
C GLU A 204 13.24 -5.32 -1.74
N GLU A 205 13.38 -5.48 -3.06
CA GLU A 205 13.44 -6.76 -3.76
C GLU A 205 14.74 -7.54 -3.50
N GLN A 206 15.60 -6.99 -2.65
CA GLN A 206 16.84 -7.61 -2.19
C GLN A 206 16.86 -7.82 -0.67
N GLY A 207 15.69 -7.76 -0.04
CA GLY A 207 15.49 -8.01 1.37
C GLY A 207 15.28 -6.73 2.18
N ILE A 208 14.43 -5.82 1.69
CA ILE A 208 13.86 -4.72 2.49
C ILE A 208 14.98 -3.80 3.00
N LEU A 209 16.03 -3.60 2.19
CA LEU A 209 17.28 -3.01 2.67
C LEU A 209 17.14 -1.52 2.98
N GLY A 210 16.39 -0.78 2.14
CA GLY A 210 16.18 0.65 2.29
C GLY A 210 15.31 1.00 3.49
N SER A 211 14.12 0.41 3.57
CA SER A 211 13.21 0.57 4.72
C SER A 211 13.81 0.03 6.01
N GLY A 212 14.52 -1.11 5.96
CA GLY A 212 15.24 -1.65 7.12
C GLY A 212 16.32 -0.68 7.65
N HIS A 213 17.07 -0.05 6.75
CA HIS A 213 18.02 1.00 7.12
C HIS A 213 17.32 2.21 7.75
N TYR A 214 16.25 2.71 7.12
CA TYR A 214 15.50 3.86 7.64
C TYR A 214 14.94 3.57 9.04
N ALA A 215 14.25 2.44 9.22
CA ALA A 215 13.61 2.05 10.48
C ALA A 215 14.64 1.91 11.60
N THR A 216 15.79 1.29 11.32
CA THR A 216 16.90 1.16 12.27
C THR A 216 17.45 2.53 12.69
N GLU A 217 17.65 3.46 11.75
CA GLU A 217 18.10 4.81 12.08
C GLU A 217 17.07 5.60 12.88
N ALA A 218 15.79 5.51 12.52
CA ALA A 218 14.69 6.15 13.22
C ALA A 218 14.61 5.63 14.66
N PHE A 219 14.71 4.32 14.86
CA PHE A 219 14.74 3.72 16.18
C PHE A 219 15.93 4.19 17.01
N ALA A 220 17.13 4.25 16.43
CA ALA A 220 18.32 4.74 17.10
C ALA A 220 18.24 6.23 17.50
N LYS A 221 17.46 7.02 16.76
CA LYS A 221 17.19 8.45 17.03
C LYS A 221 16.03 8.68 18.00
N ASP A 222 15.33 7.61 18.43
CA ASP A 222 14.08 7.68 19.20
C ASP A 222 13.00 8.50 18.47
N ASP A 223 12.95 8.36 17.14
CA ASP A 223 11.95 9.03 16.31
C ASP A 223 10.55 8.56 16.72
N GLN A 224 9.66 9.55 16.90
CA GLN A 224 8.26 9.35 17.25
C GLN A 224 7.46 9.16 15.96
N ILE A 225 7.42 7.93 15.45
CA ILE A 225 6.60 7.56 14.28
C ILE A 225 5.24 7.12 14.82
N ARG A 226 4.18 7.83 14.42
CA ARG A 226 2.80 7.53 14.81
C ARG A 226 2.34 6.21 14.20
N PHE A 227 2.58 6.06 12.91
CA PHE A 227 2.47 4.81 12.18
C PHE A 227 3.22 4.90 10.85
N MET A 228 3.52 3.73 10.27
CA MET A 228 3.97 3.58 8.89
C MET A 228 2.84 2.95 8.07
N PHE A 229 2.47 3.61 6.97
CA PHE A 229 1.50 3.12 6.01
C PHE A 229 2.20 2.69 4.73
N ASN A 230 2.28 1.37 4.51
CA ASN A 230 2.89 0.80 3.33
C ASN A 230 1.88 0.62 2.19
N ILE A 231 2.30 0.87 0.96
CA ILE A 231 1.47 0.66 -0.23
C ILE A 231 2.26 -0.15 -1.23
N ASP A 232 1.87 -1.40 -1.43
CA ASP A 232 2.62 -2.35 -2.23
C ASP A 232 1.68 -3.21 -3.08
N MET A 233 1.91 -3.23 -4.40
CA MET A 233 1.07 -3.90 -5.39
C MET A 233 -0.42 -3.55 -5.25
N VAL A 234 -0.82 -2.37 -5.73
CA VAL A 234 -2.20 -1.87 -5.64
C VAL A 234 -2.86 -1.64 -7.00
N GLY A 235 -2.27 -2.18 -8.07
CA GLY A 235 -2.68 -1.99 -9.45
C GLY A 235 -3.91 -2.78 -9.88
N GLY A 236 -4.15 -3.93 -9.26
CA GLY A 236 -5.16 -4.90 -9.69
C GLY A 236 -4.80 -5.55 -11.02
N GLN A 237 -5.39 -6.70 -11.32
CA GLN A 237 -5.26 -7.36 -12.61
C GLN A 237 -6.42 -7.03 -13.55
N LYS A 238 -6.10 -6.63 -14.78
CA LYS A 238 -7.07 -6.38 -15.84
C LYS A 238 -7.94 -7.61 -16.11
N ASP A 239 -9.22 -7.34 -16.36
CA ASP A 239 -10.28 -8.33 -16.65
C ASP A 239 -10.59 -9.33 -15.52
N LEU A 240 -9.86 -9.29 -14.39
CA LEU A 240 -10.14 -10.11 -13.22
C LEU A 240 -11.34 -9.53 -12.45
N GLN A 241 -12.31 -10.40 -12.17
CA GLN A 241 -13.55 -10.04 -11.47
C GLN A 241 -13.45 -10.42 -10.00
N GLY A 242 -14.07 -9.61 -9.13
CA GLY A 242 -14.14 -9.91 -7.70
C GLY A 242 -12.82 -9.70 -6.95
N GLN A 243 -11.91 -8.91 -7.52
CA GLN A 243 -10.69 -8.46 -6.88
C GLN A 243 -11.01 -7.64 -5.64
N ARG A 244 -10.13 -7.72 -4.66
CA ARG A 244 -10.27 -7.04 -3.37
C ARG A 244 -8.96 -6.37 -3.02
N ILE A 245 -9.03 -5.42 -2.13
CA ILE A 245 -7.85 -4.82 -1.52
C ILE A 245 -7.72 -5.33 -0.08
N VAL A 246 -6.55 -5.83 0.27
CA VAL A 246 -6.20 -6.23 1.62
C VAL A 246 -5.76 -4.98 2.37
N CYS A 247 -6.45 -4.65 3.45
CA CYS A 247 -5.96 -3.75 4.48
C CYS A 247 -5.14 -4.59 5.45
N GLU A 248 -3.82 -4.50 5.37
CA GLU A 248 -2.91 -5.33 6.16
C GLU A 248 -2.71 -4.76 7.57
N GLU A 249 -2.71 -5.64 8.57
CA GLU A 249 -2.43 -5.31 9.97
C GLU A 249 -1.40 -6.25 10.58
N ASP A 250 -0.70 -5.76 11.60
CA ASP A 250 0.08 -6.61 12.50
C ASP A 250 -0.87 -7.58 13.21
N GLN A 251 -0.58 -8.89 13.11
CA GLN A 251 -1.29 -9.96 13.79
C GLN A 251 -0.39 -10.83 14.68
N ASP A 252 0.74 -10.30 15.15
CA ASP A 252 1.75 -11.02 15.95
C ASP A 252 2.29 -12.24 15.18
N PHE A 253 2.57 -12.03 13.89
CA PHE A 253 3.13 -13.05 13.02
C PHE A 253 4.66 -13.02 13.07
N MET A 254 5.27 -14.07 12.51
CA MET A 254 6.71 -14.34 12.59
C MET A 254 7.54 -13.06 12.37
N TRP A 255 8.57 -12.85 13.20
CA TRP A 255 9.40 -11.63 13.32
C TRP A 255 8.86 -10.48 14.17
N ASN A 256 7.58 -10.45 14.55
CA ASN A 256 7.11 -9.48 15.56
C ASN A 256 7.79 -9.75 16.91
N SER A 257 8.64 -8.82 17.35
CA SER A 257 9.40 -8.92 18.61
C SER A 257 8.73 -8.20 19.78
N ASP A 258 7.68 -7.43 19.51
CA ASP A 258 6.94 -6.63 20.49
C ASP A 258 5.42 -6.59 20.17
N PRO A 259 4.60 -7.51 20.71
CA PRO A 259 3.17 -7.57 20.44
C PRO A 259 2.36 -6.39 21.04
N SER A 260 3.03 -5.36 21.56
CA SER A 260 2.37 -4.19 22.15
C SER A 260 1.77 -3.24 21.12
N ASN A 261 2.25 -3.26 19.86
CA ASN A 261 1.74 -2.46 18.75
C ASN A 261 0.53 -3.10 18.03
N THR A 262 0.33 -4.42 18.14
CA THR A 262 -0.76 -5.15 17.47
C THR A 262 -2.14 -4.52 17.70
N ALA A 263 -2.49 -4.19 18.93
CA ALA A 263 -3.80 -3.59 19.22
C ALA A 263 -3.98 -2.20 18.57
N ALA A 264 -2.89 -1.43 18.47
CA ALA A 264 -2.89 -0.12 17.81
C ALA A 264 -2.97 -0.27 16.28
N SER A 265 -2.22 -1.24 15.70
CA SER A 265 -2.30 -1.57 14.28
C SER A 265 -3.72 -1.98 13.86
N LYS A 266 -4.36 -2.88 14.60
CA LYS A 266 -5.76 -3.30 14.35
C LYS A 266 -6.78 -2.16 14.51
N GLY A 267 -6.49 -1.25 15.43
CA GLY A 267 -7.29 -0.04 15.62
C GLY A 267 -7.18 0.90 14.42
N LEU A 268 -5.96 1.16 13.96
CA LEU A 268 -5.67 1.98 12.78
C LEU A 268 -6.16 1.33 11.49
N ASN A 269 -6.04 0.01 11.34
CA ASN A 269 -6.53 -0.72 10.18
C ASN A 269 -8.05 -0.61 10.05
N ARG A 270 -8.80 -0.59 11.16
CA ARG A 270 -10.23 -0.29 11.12
C ARG A 270 -10.52 1.07 10.48
N GLU A 271 -9.73 2.10 10.81
CA GLU A 271 -9.86 3.42 10.20
C GLU A 271 -9.51 3.40 8.70
N LEU A 272 -8.49 2.62 8.31
CA LEU A 272 -8.14 2.37 6.90
C LEU A 272 -9.29 1.69 6.14
N VAL A 273 -9.84 0.59 6.68
CA VAL A 273 -10.98 -0.12 6.09
C VAL A 273 -12.19 0.80 5.94
N GLU A 274 -12.51 1.59 6.97
CA GLU A 274 -13.62 2.54 6.91
C GLU A 274 -13.41 3.61 5.83
N ALA A 275 -12.19 4.15 5.69
CA ALA A 275 -11.86 5.09 4.64
C ALA A 275 -11.96 4.44 3.24
N MET A 276 -11.45 3.22 3.08
CA MET A 276 -11.51 2.47 1.83
C MET A 276 -12.95 2.16 1.44
N GLU A 277 -13.78 1.64 2.34
CA GLU A 277 -15.18 1.31 2.06
C GLU A 277 -16.05 2.55 1.78
N MET A 278 -15.70 3.70 2.34
CA MET A 278 -16.48 4.92 2.20
C MET A 278 -16.11 5.73 0.94
N TYR A 279 -14.83 5.77 0.59
CA TYR A 279 -14.30 6.65 -0.47
C TYR A 279 -13.76 5.90 -1.69
N SER A 280 -13.77 4.57 -1.67
CA SER A 280 -13.48 3.73 -2.84
C SER A 280 -14.66 2.82 -3.19
N ALA A 281 -14.71 2.35 -4.44
CA ALA A 281 -15.65 1.31 -4.87
C ALA A 281 -15.08 -0.13 -4.73
N VAL A 282 -13.89 -0.29 -4.15
CA VAL A 282 -13.19 -1.57 -4.07
C VAL A 282 -13.61 -2.33 -2.81
N PRO A 283 -13.99 -3.62 -2.91
CA PRO A 283 -14.25 -4.41 -1.72
C PRO A 283 -12.96 -4.64 -0.93
N THR A 284 -13.04 -4.46 0.39
CA THR A 284 -11.92 -4.59 1.30
C THR A 284 -11.96 -5.93 2.04
N ILE A 285 -10.78 -6.44 2.39
CA ILE A 285 -10.61 -7.48 3.40
C ILE A 285 -9.49 -7.09 4.35
N VAL A 286 -9.44 -7.72 5.51
CA VAL A 286 -8.33 -7.58 6.45
C VAL A 286 -7.56 -8.88 6.47
N ASP A 287 -6.25 -8.79 6.33
CA ASP A 287 -5.35 -9.92 6.48
C ASP A 287 -4.03 -9.47 7.13
N LEU A 288 -3.15 -10.44 7.34
CA LEU A 288 -1.84 -10.23 7.92
C LEU A 288 -0.96 -9.37 7.02
N ALA A 289 -0.28 -8.38 7.61
CA ALA A 289 0.93 -7.77 7.08
C ALA A 289 2.05 -8.83 6.99
N TYR A 290 2.23 -9.44 5.81
CA TYR A 290 3.09 -10.61 5.64
C TYR A 290 4.57 -10.28 5.43
N SER A 291 4.92 -9.52 4.39
CA SER A 291 6.31 -9.15 4.08
C SER A 291 6.33 -8.03 3.03
N SER A 292 6.88 -6.88 3.41
CA SER A 292 7.18 -5.70 2.59
C SER A 292 7.88 -4.67 3.50
N ASP A 293 7.99 -3.41 3.08
CA ASP A 293 8.76 -2.35 3.77
C ASP A 293 8.35 -2.05 5.22
N TYR A 294 7.16 -2.46 5.68
CA TYR A 294 6.76 -2.31 7.09
C TYR A 294 7.46 -3.28 8.04
N GLU A 295 8.11 -4.35 7.54
CA GLU A 295 8.56 -5.49 8.37
C GLU A 295 9.54 -5.05 9.49
N GLU A 296 10.56 -4.25 9.15
CA GLU A 296 11.52 -3.78 10.14
C GLU A 296 10.89 -2.73 11.10
N PHE A 297 9.90 -1.96 10.63
CA PHE A 297 9.15 -1.04 11.50
C PHE A 297 8.35 -1.82 12.55
N GLU A 298 7.64 -2.86 12.14
CA GLU A 298 6.93 -3.77 13.04
C GLU A 298 7.89 -4.42 14.02
N HIS A 299 9.02 -4.95 13.54
CA HIS A 299 10.03 -5.60 14.36
C HIS A 299 10.56 -4.67 15.47
N LEU A 300 10.70 -3.38 15.17
CA LEU A 300 11.17 -2.34 16.09
C LEU A 300 10.06 -1.71 16.96
N GLY A 301 8.83 -2.25 16.89
CA GLY A 301 7.69 -1.87 17.73
C GLY A 301 6.95 -0.62 17.27
N TYR A 302 7.10 -0.22 16.00
CA TYR A 302 6.28 0.85 15.41
C TYR A 302 4.93 0.31 14.97
N VAL A 303 3.89 1.16 15.00
CA VAL A 303 2.56 0.80 14.48
C VAL A 303 2.62 0.80 12.95
N ILE A 304 2.09 -0.25 12.33
CA ILE A 304 2.06 -0.41 10.87
C ILE A 304 0.65 -0.69 10.38
N VAL A 305 0.38 -0.32 9.14
CA VAL A 305 -0.74 -0.80 8.31
C VAL A 305 -0.26 -0.85 6.85
N GLY A 306 -0.88 -1.69 6.03
CA GLY A 306 -0.51 -1.83 4.62
C GLY A 306 -1.71 -1.93 3.68
N LEU A 307 -1.46 -1.75 2.39
CA LEU A 307 -2.38 -2.14 1.32
C LEU A 307 -1.66 -3.09 0.37
N PHE A 308 -2.35 -4.18 0.03
CA PHE A 308 -1.91 -5.17 -0.95
C PHE A 308 -3.11 -5.70 -1.75
N GLU A 309 -2.94 -5.95 -3.04
CA GLU A 309 -4.01 -6.49 -3.88
C GLU A 309 -4.31 -7.98 -3.61
N GLU A 310 -5.58 -8.39 -3.73
CA GLU A 310 -5.97 -9.80 -3.63
C GLU A 310 -6.66 -10.30 -4.89
N HIS A 311 -6.10 -11.37 -5.48
CA HIS A 311 -6.51 -11.94 -6.76
C HIS A 311 -7.06 -13.37 -6.67
N GLY A 312 -7.25 -13.93 -5.46
CA GLY A 312 -7.55 -15.36 -5.26
C GLY A 312 -6.37 -16.28 -5.55
N GLY A 313 -5.16 -15.73 -5.57
CA GLY A 313 -3.87 -16.35 -5.89
C GLY A 313 -2.81 -15.28 -6.11
N LEU A 314 -1.58 -15.68 -6.46
CA LEU A 314 -0.54 -14.74 -6.86
C LEU A 314 -0.88 -14.10 -8.21
N ASN A 315 -0.64 -12.80 -8.33
CA ASN A 315 -0.69 -12.09 -9.62
C ASN A 315 0.22 -12.84 -10.61
N PRO A 316 -0.29 -13.31 -11.76
CA PRO A 316 0.50 -14.13 -12.70
C PRO A 316 1.64 -13.35 -13.37
N TYR A 317 1.68 -12.03 -13.22
CA TYR A 317 2.71 -11.14 -13.75
C TYR A 317 3.75 -10.73 -12.69
N TYR A 318 3.54 -11.09 -11.42
CA TYR A 318 4.47 -10.80 -10.31
C TYR A 318 5.90 -11.21 -10.66
N HIS A 319 6.86 -10.33 -10.37
CA HIS A 319 8.29 -10.52 -10.64
C HIS A 319 8.58 -11.00 -12.07
N SER A 320 7.89 -10.41 -13.06
CA SER A 320 8.05 -10.79 -14.45
C SER A 320 8.26 -9.61 -15.39
N THR A 321 8.85 -9.90 -16.56
CA THR A 321 8.92 -8.94 -17.67
C THR A 321 7.56 -8.51 -18.24
N GLU A 322 6.47 -9.20 -17.85
CA GLU A 322 5.10 -8.90 -18.24
C GLU A 322 4.32 -8.10 -17.18
N ASP A 323 4.96 -7.69 -16.07
CA ASP A 323 4.37 -6.73 -15.13
C ASP A 323 4.33 -5.33 -15.75
N THR A 324 3.36 -5.12 -16.64
CA THR A 324 3.21 -3.92 -17.45
C THR A 324 1.86 -3.25 -17.22
N LEU A 325 1.81 -1.93 -17.42
CA LEU A 325 0.60 -1.13 -17.21
C LEU A 325 -0.65 -1.64 -17.94
N ASP A 326 -0.50 -2.29 -19.11
CA ASP A 326 -1.64 -2.86 -19.85
C ASP A 326 -2.26 -4.10 -19.18
N LYS A 327 -1.59 -4.69 -18.19
CA LYS A 327 -2.08 -5.78 -17.34
C LYS A 327 -2.81 -5.29 -16.09
N MET A 328 -2.67 -4.01 -15.73
CA MET A 328 -3.30 -3.48 -14.52
C MET A 328 -4.80 -3.21 -14.71
N ASN A 329 -5.56 -3.25 -13.61
CA ASN A 329 -6.94 -2.79 -13.56
C ASN A 329 -7.00 -1.31 -13.15
N HIS A 330 -7.04 -0.42 -14.16
CA HIS A 330 -6.94 1.02 -13.95
C HIS A 330 -8.07 1.63 -13.10
N ASP A 331 -9.26 1.03 -13.10
CA ASP A 331 -10.38 1.49 -12.27
C ASP A 331 -10.21 1.03 -10.82
N PHE A 332 -9.77 -0.22 -10.61
CA PHE A 332 -9.44 -0.73 -9.27
C PHE A 332 -8.32 0.12 -8.65
N PHE A 333 -7.22 0.32 -9.37
CA PHE A 333 -6.08 1.12 -8.94
C PHE A 333 -6.48 2.55 -8.53
N TYR A 334 -7.29 3.21 -9.36
CA TYR A 334 -7.79 4.55 -9.07
C TYR A 334 -8.60 4.61 -7.78
N GLU A 335 -9.50 3.65 -7.57
CA GLU A 335 -10.32 3.58 -6.38
C GLU A 335 -9.47 3.29 -5.12
N VAL A 336 -8.43 2.45 -5.23
CA VAL A 336 -7.48 2.23 -4.14
C VAL A 336 -6.72 3.51 -3.78
N ALA A 337 -6.28 4.28 -4.78
CA ALA A 337 -5.64 5.58 -4.55
C ALA A 337 -6.57 6.58 -3.84
N ARG A 338 -7.86 6.61 -4.23
CA ARG A 338 -8.88 7.44 -3.56
C ARG A 338 -9.04 7.09 -2.08
N GLY A 339 -9.18 5.81 -1.77
CA GLY A 339 -9.31 5.34 -0.39
C GLY A 339 -8.04 5.59 0.44
N SER A 340 -6.85 5.45 -0.17
CA SER A 340 -5.56 5.76 0.48
C SER A 340 -5.45 7.25 0.85
N VAL A 341 -5.82 8.15 -0.07
CA VAL A 341 -5.86 9.59 0.20
C VAL A 341 -6.92 9.92 1.25
N ALA A 342 -8.07 9.25 1.24
CA ALA A 342 -9.11 9.43 2.25
C ALA A 342 -8.63 9.04 3.66
N PHE A 343 -7.92 7.91 3.77
CA PHE A 343 -7.31 7.46 5.01
C PHE A 343 -6.32 8.51 5.51
N LEU A 344 -5.36 8.94 4.69
CA LEU A 344 -4.39 9.97 5.12
C LEU A 344 -5.05 11.30 5.49
N ALA A 345 -6.10 11.70 4.77
CA ALA A 345 -6.86 12.90 5.09
C ALA A 345 -7.58 12.79 6.45
N SER A 346 -8.03 11.60 6.84
CA SER A 346 -8.69 11.38 8.14
C SER A 346 -7.72 11.36 9.33
N GLN A 347 -6.41 11.21 9.08
CA GLN A 347 -5.36 11.17 10.12
C GLN A 347 -4.89 12.57 10.57
N GLY A 348 -5.80 13.54 10.61
CA GLY A 348 -5.53 14.88 11.17
C GLY A 348 -5.38 16.01 10.15
N VAL A 349 -6.01 15.95 8.97
CA VAL A 349 -6.17 17.16 8.14
C VAL A 349 -7.15 18.12 8.82
N VAL A 350 -6.68 19.32 9.17
CA VAL A 350 -7.41 20.24 10.05
C VAL A 350 -8.21 21.28 9.26
N VAL A 351 -7.67 21.84 8.15
CA VAL A 351 -8.35 22.81 7.25
C VAL A 351 -7.60 22.91 5.90
N ALA A 352 -8.27 23.35 4.82
CA ALA A 352 -7.61 23.82 3.59
C ALA A 352 -6.69 25.02 3.87
N ARG A 353 -5.48 25.05 3.28
CA ARG A 353 -4.60 26.22 3.38
C ARG A 353 -5.26 27.39 2.70
N SER A 354 -5.63 28.42 3.47
CA SER A 354 -6.16 29.64 2.86
C SER A 354 -5.04 30.31 2.08
N ASP A 355 -5.16 30.36 0.75
CA ASP A 355 -4.51 31.39 -0.04
C ASP A 355 -4.78 32.72 0.67
N THR A 356 -3.71 33.42 1.02
CA THR A 356 -3.79 34.77 1.57
C THR A 356 -4.21 35.71 0.44
N GLY A 357 -5.49 35.65 0.07
CA GLY A 357 -5.96 36.15 -1.21
C GLY A 357 -7.47 36.10 -1.49
N GLY A 358 -8.35 36.14 -0.47
CA GLY A 358 -9.71 36.68 -0.68
C GLY A 358 -10.90 35.82 -0.21
N THR A 359 -11.67 36.41 0.71
CA THR A 359 -13.06 36.09 1.13
C THR A 359 -13.33 34.66 1.61
N GLY A 360 -13.24 34.48 2.93
CA GLY A 360 -13.45 33.21 3.61
C GLY A 360 -14.89 32.69 3.63
N LEU A 361 -14.99 31.36 3.71
CA LEU A 361 -16.14 30.67 4.28
C LEU A 361 -15.89 30.46 5.77
N SER A 362 -16.66 31.13 6.62
CA SER A 362 -16.81 30.73 8.03
C SER A 362 -18.06 29.87 8.14
N VAL A 363 -17.94 28.62 8.58
CA VAL A 363 -19.12 27.84 9.00
C VAL A 363 -19.15 27.84 10.52
N HIS A 364 -20.10 28.57 11.08
CA HIS A 364 -20.40 28.53 12.51
C HIS A 364 -21.12 27.23 12.85
N SER A 365 -20.59 26.55 13.86
CA SER A 365 -21.26 25.48 14.61
C SER A 365 -22.53 26.02 15.28
N GLY A 366 -23.66 25.35 15.03
CA GLY A 366 -24.91 25.57 15.75
C GLY A 366 -26.15 25.43 14.87
N ASP A 367 -26.66 24.21 14.70
CA ASP A 367 -28.03 23.87 15.13
C ASP A 367 -28.33 22.38 14.86
N THR A 368 -28.53 21.66 15.96
CA THR A 368 -29.14 20.33 16.04
C THR A 368 -30.50 20.29 15.35
N VAL A 369 -30.69 19.36 14.41
CA VAL A 369 -32.03 18.95 13.96
C VAL A 369 -32.19 17.45 14.15
N HIS A 370 -33.21 17.11 14.94
CA HIS A 370 -33.64 15.78 15.31
C HIS A 370 -34.06 14.89 14.12
N SER A 371 -33.79 13.60 14.31
CA SER A 371 -34.34 12.45 13.59
C SER A 371 -35.81 12.57 13.19
N GLY A 372 -36.14 12.20 11.96
CA GLY A 372 -37.50 12.02 11.47
C GLY A 372 -37.57 10.88 10.45
N ASP A 373 -38.39 9.89 10.78
CA ASP A 373 -38.57 8.58 10.14
C ASP A 373 -38.81 8.59 8.62
N LYS A 374 -38.23 7.60 7.94
CA LYS A 374 -38.70 7.12 6.63
C LYS A 374 -40.05 6.39 6.83
N VAL A 375 -41.12 6.96 6.30
CA VAL A 375 -42.38 6.24 6.09
C VAL A 375 -42.79 6.36 4.62
N HIS A 376 -42.84 5.22 3.95
CA HIS A 376 -43.55 5.02 2.69
C HIS A 376 -45.05 5.28 2.87
N SER A 377 -45.65 6.07 1.98
CA SER A 377 -47.06 5.89 1.63
C SER A 377 -47.35 6.33 0.20
N ASP A 378 -47.83 5.38 -0.59
CA ASP A 378 -48.67 5.61 -1.76
C ASP A 378 -49.95 6.35 -1.34
N SER A 379 -50.42 7.29 -2.14
CA SER A 379 -51.80 7.29 -2.65
C SER A 379 -52.08 8.48 -3.57
N ALA A 380 -52.78 8.15 -4.65
CA ALA A 380 -53.26 9.02 -5.69
C ALA A 380 -54.51 9.83 -5.30
N SER A 381 -54.70 10.97 -5.98
CA SER A 381 -55.93 11.70 -6.35
C SER A 381 -55.51 13.17 -6.51
N ASP A 382 -55.95 13.99 -7.45
CA ASP A 382 -57.10 14.06 -8.35
C ASP A 382 -56.73 15.12 -9.43
N LEU A 383 -57.67 15.47 -10.31
CA LEU A 383 -57.64 16.45 -11.42
C LEU A 383 -57.33 15.78 -12.78
N GLY A 384 -58.22 15.73 -13.77
CA GLY A 384 -59.54 16.30 -13.92
C GLY A 384 -59.86 16.44 -15.42
N LEU A 385 -61.05 15.97 -15.80
CA LEU A 385 -61.91 16.41 -16.91
C LEU A 385 -61.63 16.03 -18.38
N SER A 386 -62.76 15.66 -19.00
CA SER A 386 -63.18 15.58 -20.42
C SER A 386 -62.70 14.41 -21.27
N ASP A 387 -63.42 13.94 -22.29
CA ASP A 387 -64.82 13.73 -22.66
C ASP A 387 -64.75 13.06 -24.06
N THR A 388 -65.78 12.29 -24.44
CA THR A 388 -66.17 11.85 -25.79
C THR A 388 -65.53 10.61 -26.47
N GLY A 389 -66.45 9.73 -26.95
CA GLY A 389 -66.37 8.93 -28.19
C GLY A 389 -65.77 7.52 -28.05
N ASP A 390 -66.53 6.42 -27.96
CA ASP A 390 -67.40 5.74 -28.95
C ASP A 390 -66.66 5.02 -30.12
N THR A 391 -67.16 3.81 -30.43
CA THR A 391 -66.80 2.81 -31.47
C THR A 391 -65.55 1.95 -31.18
N GLY A 392 -65.56 0.61 -30.96
CA GLY A 392 -66.32 -0.53 -31.52
C GLY A 392 -65.45 -1.27 -32.56
N PRO A 393 -65.59 -2.58 -32.89
CA PRO A 393 -66.17 -3.72 -32.16
C PRO A 393 -65.15 -4.62 -31.44
#